data_AF-E9GXQ1-F1
#
_entry.id   AF-E9GXQ1-F1
#
_cell.length_a   1.000
_cell.length_b   1.000
_cell.length_c   1.000
_cell.angle_alpha   90.00
_cell.angle_beta   90.00
_cell.angle_gamma   90.00
#
_symmetry.space_group_name_H-M   'P 1'
#
loop_
_entity.id
_entity.type
_entity.pdbx_description
1 polymer ?
#
loop_
_entity_poly.entity_id
_entity_poly.type
_entity_poly.pdbx_seq_one_letter_code
_entity_poly.pdbx_strand_id
1 'polypeptide(L)'
;MTLEVADECTQKEIDVIGLGCSKESFTEHSEVEKLIDELRTLFVAQYEEYRPHLIQHLVDRKVIHWDTALHQMTFLDPESMKLILFTQILPRCSNPELYLRHGSILASGKVISALCQVAKDHQRRLPDELGDAAMESITQTCIDILEERFWRSFGGDQMRIAVCHFIQDLVRGVSCCWTL
;
A
#
# COMPACT_ATOMS: atom_id res chain seq x y z
N MET A 1 55.26 -15.37 37.11
CA MET A 1 54.07 -14.52 37.32
C MET A 1 53.53 -14.20 35.93
N THR A 2 52.84 -15.18 35.37
CA THR A 2 52.21 -15.16 34.05
C THR A 2 50.72 -14.97 34.31
N LEU A 3 50.16 -13.85 33.86
CA LEU A 3 48.72 -13.64 33.82
C LEU A 3 48.29 -13.81 32.37
N GLU A 4 47.80 -15.02 32.09
CA GLU A 4 46.94 -15.31 30.95
C GLU A 4 45.55 -14.78 31.31
N VAL A 5 45.03 -13.82 30.54
CA VAL A 5 43.61 -13.45 30.60
C VAL A 5 42.94 -14.20 29.46
N ALA A 6 42.32 -15.33 29.81
CA ALA A 6 41.27 -15.93 29.02
C ALA A 6 39.98 -15.13 29.24
N ASP A 7 39.35 -14.67 28.17
CA ASP A 7 37.91 -14.46 28.15
C ASP A 7 37.38 -14.73 26.74
N GLU A 8 37.20 -16.03 26.48
CA GLU A 8 36.34 -16.53 25.43
C GLU A 8 35.00 -16.92 26.08
N CYS A 9 33.89 -16.51 25.44
CA CYS A 9 32.50 -16.96 25.65
C CYS A 9 31.53 -16.01 26.39
N THR A 10 30.92 -15.09 25.64
CA THR A 10 29.49 -14.69 25.75
C THR A 10 29.10 -14.04 24.41
N GLN A 11 28.20 -14.57 23.59
CA GLN A 11 26.82 -14.90 23.91
C GLN A 11 26.42 -16.18 23.17
N LYS A 12 26.20 -17.26 23.94
CA LYS A 12 25.45 -18.42 23.49
C LYS A 12 24.02 -17.99 23.16
N GLU A 13 23.49 -18.60 22.12
CA GLU A 13 22.09 -18.99 21.95
C GLU A 13 21.23 -18.75 23.19
N ILE A 14 20.28 -17.82 23.07
CA ILE A 14 19.04 -17.86 23.83
C ILE A 14 17.95 -18.14 22.80
N ASP A 15 17.74 -19.44 22.54
CA ASP A 15 16.47 -20.13 22.31
C ASP A 15 15.31 -19.19 21.86
N VAL A 16 14.86 -19.14 20.60
CA VAL A 16 14.31 -20.23 19.76
C VAL A 16 13.36 -21.19 20.50
N ILE A 17 12.65 -20.77 21.55
CA ILE A 17 11.45 -21.50 22.00
C ILE A 17 10.45 -20.53 22.66
N GLY A 18 9.34 -20.22 21.99
CA GLY A 18 8.17 -19.60 22.65
C GLY A 18 7.52 -18.35 22.02
N LEU A 19 8.07 -17.77 20.94
CA LEU A 19 7.46 -16.58 20.30
C LEU A 19 6.52 -16.89 19.11
N GLY A 20 6.41 -18.16 18.69
CA GLY A 20 5.51 -18.57 17.60
C GLY A 20 4.05 -18.27 17.92
N CYS A 21 3.54 -18.85 19.03
CA CYS A 21 2.16 -18.65 19.45
C CYS A 21 1.86 -17.19 19.84
N SER A 22 2.79 -16.46 20.45
CA SER A 22 2.56 -15.03 20.74
C SER A 22 2.54 -14.18 19.47
N LYS A 23 3.43 -14.40 18.50
CA LYS A 23 3.37 -13.68 17.21
C LYS A 23 2.07 -13.94 16.49
N GLU A 24 1.64 -15.20 16.43
CA GLU A 24 0.35 -15.62 15.86
C GLU A 24 -0.83 -14.92 16.57
N SER A 25 -0.83 -14.90 17.90
CA SER A 25 -1.85 -14.20 18.71
C SER A 25 -1.88 -12.68 18.47
N PHE A 26 -0.72 -12.05 18.30
CA PHE A 26 -0.62 -10.61 18.01
C PHE A 26 -1.05 -10.29 16.57
N THR A 27 -0.74 -11.15 15.59
CA THR A 27 -1.25 -11.01 14.23
C THR A 27 -2.77 -11.15 14.19
N GLU A 28 -3.34 -12.17 14.85
CA GLU A 28 -4.80 -12.38 14.89
C GLU A 28 -5.54 -11.18 15.51
N HIS A 29 -5.06 -10.63 16.62
CA HIS A 29 -5.69 -9.46 17.24
C HIS A 29 -5.60 -8.21 16.35
N SER A 30 -4.47 -8.01 15.68
CA SER A 30 -4.30 -6.89 14.75
C SER A 30 -5.15 -7.03 13.47
N GLU A 31 -5.37 -8.27 13.01
CA GLU A 31 -6.23 -8.57 11.87
C GLU A 31 -7.71 -8.35 12.20
N VAL A 32 -8.14 -8.75 13.40
CA VAL A 32 -9.51 -8.50 13.89
C VAL A 32 -9.77 -7.00 14.05
N GLU A 33 -8.83 -6.24 14.62
CA GLU A 33 -8.96 -4.79 14.72
C GLU A 33 -9.05 -4.13 13.34
N LYS A 34 -8.23 -4.59 12.38
CA LYS A 34 -8.29 -4.12 10.98
C LYS A 34 -9.64 -4.41 10.33
N LEU A 35 -10.16 -5.63 10.50
CA LEU A 35 -11.49 -6.03 9.99
C LEU A 35 -12.62 -5.17 10.59
N ILE A 36 -12.57 -4.90 11.89
CA ILE A 36 -13.57 -4.04 12.56
C ILE A 36 -13.51 -2.62 12.01
N ASP A 37 -12.31 -2.09 11.80
CA ASP A 37 -12.10 -0.74 11.30
C ASP A 37 -12.50 -0.59 9.83
N GLU A 38 -12.23 -1.60 9.00
CA GLU A 38 -12.73 -1.71 7.62
C GLU A 38 -14.26 -1.75 7.58
N LEU A 39 -14.91 -2.61 8.39
CA LEU A 39 -16.37 -2.70 8.48
C LEU A 39 -17.01 -1.38 8.91
N ARG A 40 -16.40 -0.69 9.89
CA ARG A 40 -16.87 0.62 10.34
C ARG A 40 -16.74 1.67 9.24
N THR A 41 -15.61 1.67 8.54
CA THR A 41 -15.33 2.60 7.43
C THR A 41 -16.38 2.42 6.33
N LEU A 42 -16.66 1.19 5.92
CA LEU A 42 -17.69 0.87 4.92
C LEU A 42 -19.09 1.28 5.36
N PHE A 43 -19.46 1.00 6.61
CA PHE A 43 -20.77 1.38 7.14
C PHE A 43 -20.98 2.89 7.12
N VAL A 44 -19.96 3.68 7.44
CA VAL A 44 -20.05 5.15 7.36
C VAL A 44 -20.03 5.63 5.90
N ALA A 45 -19.25 4.98 5.03
CA ALA A 45 -19.10 5.34 3.63
C ALA A 45 -20.39 5.19 2.79
N GLN A 46 -21.40 4.48 3.31
CA GLN A 46 -22.71 4.40 2.68
C GLN A 46 -23.39 5.78 2.57
N TYR A 47 -23.03 6.71 3.45
CA TYR A 47 -23.49 8.10 3.44
C TYR A 47 -22.54 8.98 2.64
N GLU A 48 -23.03 9.57 1.56
CA GLU A 48 -22.20 10.30 0.59
C GLU A 48 -21.50 11.51 1.20
N GLU A 49 -22.13 12.19 2.16
CA GLU A 49 -21.58 13.40 2.79
C GLU A 49 -20.28 13.13 3.59
N TYR A 50 -20.10 11.89 4.04
CA TYR A 50 -18.94 11.49 4.82
C TYR A 50 -17.78 10.99 3.95
N ARG A 51 -18.02 10.59 2.70
CA ARG A 51 -16.99 9.98 1.83
C ARG A 51 -15.74 10.86 1.68
N PRO A 52 -15.81 12.18 1.40
CA PRO A 52 -14.61 12.99 1.24
C PRO A 52 -13.75 13.06 2.51
N HIS A 53 -14.39 13.26 3.66
CA HIS A 53 -13.71 13.32 4.96
C HIS A 53 -13.09 11.97 5.33
N LEU A 54 -13.78 10.89 5.01
CA LEU A 54 -13.32 9.53 5.26
C LEU A 54 -12.12 9.18 4.37
N ILE A 55 -12.19 9.46 3.07
CA ILE A 55 -11.08 9.26 2.14
C ILE A 55 -9.85 10.04 2.62
N GLN A 56 -10.02 11.32 2.97
CA GLN A 56 -8.91 12.14 3.47
C GLN A 56 -8.30 11.56 4.76
N HIS A 57 -9.14 11.12 5.70
CA HIS A 57 -8.66 10.46 6.92
C HIS A 57 -7.87 9.17 6.64
N LEU A 58 -8.36 8.33 5.73
CA LEU A 58 -7.68 7.10 5.33
C LEU A 58 -6.31 7.40 4.70
N VAL A 59 -6.25 8.42 3.84
CA VAL A 59 -4.99 8.84 3.19
C VAL A 59 -3.99 9.38 4.20
N ASP A 60 -4.43 10.17 5.18
CA ASP A 60 -3.52 10.82 6.12
C ASP A 60 -3.08 9.92 7.27
N ARG A 61 -3.96 8.99 7.70
CA ARG A 61 -3.75 8.21 8.92
C ARG A 61 -3.54 6.73 8.65
N LYS A 62 -4.08 6.19 7.56
CA LYS A 62 -4.15 4.74 7.32
C LYS A 62 -3.39 4.24 6.09
N VAL A 63 -2.96 5.13 5.18
CA VAL A 63 -2.16 4.73 4.01
C VAL A 63 -0.88 3.98 4.42
N ILE A 64 -0.30 4.37 5.56
CA ILE A 64 0.90 3.76 6.15
C ILE A 64 0.69 2.32 6.63
N HIS A 65 -0.57 1.91 6.86
CA HIS A 65 -0.98 0.61 7.37
C HIS A 65 -1.52 -0.33 6.29
N TRP A 66 -1.44 0.08 5.01
CA TRP A 66 -1.81 -0.76 3.86
C TRP A 66 -3.28 -1.20 3.98
N ASP A 67 -4.12 -0.24 4.39
CA ASP A 67 -5.54 -0.44 4.62
C ASP A 67 -6.26 -0.70 3.30
N THR A 68 -7.06 -1.76 3.24
CA THR A 68 -7.81 -2.12 2.04
C THR A 68 -9.06 -1.26 1.86
N ALA A 69 -9.44 -0.48 2.88
CA ALA A 69 -10.56 0.45 2.81
C ALA A 69 -10.42 1.44 1.64
N LEU A 70 -9.22 1.92 1.31
CA LEU A 70 -9.00 2.80 0.14
C LEU A 70 -9.43 2.12 -1.18
N HIS A 71 -9.17 0.82 -1.32
CA HIS A 71 -9.61 0.06 -2.48
C HIS A 71 -11.14 0.02 -2.57
N GLN A 72 -11.82 -0.23 -1.45
CA GLN A 72 -13.28 -0.26 -1.39
C GLN A 72 -13.91 1.12 -1.64
N MET A 73 -13.33 2.17 -1.06
CA MET A 73 -13.76 3.56 -1.28
C MET A 73 -13.67 3.97 -2.75
N THR A 74 -12.72 3.40 -3.51
CA THR A 74 -12.58 3.67 -4.94
C THR A 74 -13.84 3.26 -5.73
N PHE A 75 -14.53 2.20 -5.33
CA PHE A 75 -15.79 1.79 -5.97
C PHE A 75 -16.97 2.67 -5.57
N LEU A 76 -16.93 3.28 -4.37
CA LEU A 76 -18.00 4.15 -3.87
C LEU A 76 -17.90 5.59 -4.39
N ASP A 77 -16.68 6.08 -4.60
CA ASP A 77 -16.41 7.43 -5.10
C ASP A 77 -15.12 7.47 -5.96
N PRO A 78 -15.20 6.99 -7.21
CA PRO A 78 -14.04 6.89 -8.09
C PRO A 78 -13.47 8.27 -8.47
N GLU A 79 -14.30 9.31 -8.56
CA GLU A 79 -13.84 10.66 -8.95
C GLU A 79 -13.02 11.32 -7.86
N SER A 80 -13.51 11.31 -6.61
CA SER A 80 -12.69 11.81 -5.49
C SER A 80 -11.40 11.00 -5.35
N MET A 81 -11.48 9.68 -5.55
CA MET A 81 -10.31 8.83 -5.42
C MET A 81 -9.27 9.05 -6.51
N LYS A 82 -9.69 9.33 -7.74
CA LYS A 82 -8.83 9.76 -8.84
C LYS A 82 -8.06 11.03 -8.47
N LEU A 83 -8.75 12.05 -7.96
CA LEU A 83 -8.12 13.29 -7.52
C LEU A 83 -7.07 13.04 -6.43
N ILE A 84 -7.42 12.25 -5.41
CA ILE A 84 -6.54 11.91 -4.29
C ILE A 84 -5.32 11.09 -4.73
N LEU A 85 -5.50 10.15 -5.66
CA LEU A 85 -4.42 9.35 -6.22
C LEU A 85 -3.32 10.25 -6.78
N PHE A 86 -3.68 11.19 -7.66
CA PHE A 86 -2.71 12.05 -8.34
C PHE A 86 -2.14 13.14 -7.45
N THR A 87 -2.96 13.73 -6.57
CA THR A 87 -2.54 14.89 -5.76
C THR A 87 -1.81 14.50 -4.48
N GLN A 88 -2.07 13.30 -3.93
CA GLN A 88 -1.56 12.92 -2.61
C GLN A 88 -0.83 11.59 -2.60
N ILE A 89 -1.37 10.53 -3.23
CA ILE A 89 -0.79 9.18 -3.10
C ILE A 89 0.47 9.03 -3.95
N LEU A 90 0.41 9.32 -5.26
CA LEU A 90 1.56 9.15 -6.16
C LEU A 90 2.78 9.99 -5.73
N PRO A 91 2.64 11.28 -5.31
CA PRO A 91 3.78 12.04 -4.80
C PRO A 91 4.44 11.41 -3.56
N ARG A 92 3.69 10.65 -2.76
CA ARG A 92 4.21 9.97 -1.56
C ARG A 92 4.96 8.67 -1.91
N CYS A 93 4.90 8.16 -3.15
CA CYS A 93 5.65 6.97 -3.58
C CYS A 93 7.17 7.19 -3.68
N SER A 94 7.64 8.44 -3.71
CA SER A 94 9.06 8.80 -3.68
C SER A 94 9.44 9.52 -2.38
N ASN A 95 8.58 9.44 -1.36
CA ASN A 95 8.81 10.10 -0.08
C ASN A 95 10.02 9.45 0.65
N PRO A 96 10.86 10.23 1.37
CA PRO A 96 12.05 9.70 2.04
C PRO A 96 11.71 8.74 3.19
N GLU A 97 10.59 8.95 3.91
CA GLU A 97 10.14 8.09 4.98
C GLU A 97 9.66 6.72 4.46
N LEU A 98 10.36 5.65 4.86
CA LEU A 98 10.12 4.29 4.38
C LEU A 98 8.65 3.84 4.52
N TYR A 99 8.04 4.05 5.70
CA TYR A 99 6.69 3.57 5.98
C TYR A 99 5.64 4.27 5.11
N LEU A 100 5.82 5.57 4.86
CA LEU A 100 4.90 6.37 4.05
C LEU A 100 5.06 6.01 2.57
N ARG A 101 6.31 5.87 2.12
CA ARG A 101 6.64 5.39 0.78
C ARG A 101 6.05 4.00 0.50
N HIS A 102 6.32 3.04 1.38
CA HIS A 102 5.85 1.67 1.26
C HIS A 102 4.31 1.60 1.21
N GLY A 103 3.64 2.29 2.14
CA GLY A 103 2.18 2.33 2.18
C GLY A 103 1.57 2.96 0.93
N SER A 104 2.18 4.04 0.41
CA SER A 104 1.69 4.74 -0.78
C SER A 104 1.85 3.92 -2.06
N ILE A 105 2.95 3.16 -2.18
CA ILE A 105 3.17 2.24 -3.31
C ILE A 105 2.10 1.13 -3.32
N LEU A 106 1.82 0.51 -2.17
CA LEU A 106 0.78 -0.51 -2.07
C LEU A 106 -0.62 0.08 -2.35
N ALA A 107 -0.93 1.23 -1.75
CA ALA A 107 -2.22 1.87 -1.92
C ALA A 107 -2.46 2.31 -3.36
N SER A 108 -1.48 2.92 -4.03
CA SER A 108 -1.62 3.36 -5.42
C SER A 108 -1.94 2.20 -6.36
N GLY A 109 -1.30 1.05 -6.21
CA GLY A 109 -1.60 -0.14 -7.02
C GLY A 109 -3.05 -0.60 -6.86
N LYS A 110 -3.54 -0.67 -5.61
CA LYS A 110 -4.93 -1.06 -5.31
C LYS A 110 -5.97 -0.07 -5.83
N VAL A 111 -5.68 1.23 -5.71
CA VAL A 111 -6.57 2.29 -6.21
C VAL A 111 -6.61 2.28 -7.73
N ILE A 112 -5.46 2.21 -8.40
CA ILE A 112 -5.40 2.14 -9.87
C ILE A 112 -6.14 0.90 -10.36
N SER A 113 -5.91 -0.26 -9.74
CA SER A 113 -6.62 -1.49 -10.11
C SER A 113 -8.14 -1.38 -9.93
N ALA A 114 -8.62 -0.74 -8.87
CA ALA A 114 -10.05 -0.51 -8.67
C ALA A 114 -10.61 0.48 -9.69
N LEU A 115 -9.90 1.58 -9.99
CA LEU A 115 -10.32 2.53 -11.03
C LEU A 115 -10.41 1.86 -12.40
N CYS A 116 -9.46 0.98 -12.75
CA CYS A 116 -9.55 0.17 -13.97
C CYS A 116 -10.78 -0.74 -13.99
N GLN A 117 -11.13 -1.32 -12.85
CA GLN A 117 -12.32 -2.17 -12.74
C GLN A 117 -13.61 -1.35 -12.90
N VAL A 118 -13.70 -0.18 -12.26
CA VAL A 118 -14.82 0.76 -12.43
C VAL A 118 -14.97 1.19 -13.89
N ALA A 119 -13.86 1.54 -14.56
CA ALA A 119 -13.86 1.87 -15.99
C ALA A 119 -14.42 0.74 -16.86
N LYS A 120 -14.01 -0.50 -16.57
CA LYS A 120 -14.52 -1.69 -17.26
C LYS A 120 -16.01 -1.90 -17.03
N ASP A 121 -16.47 -1.78 -15.79
CA ASP A 121 -17.89 -1.95 -15.44
C ASP A 121 -18.77 -0.90 -16.14
N HIS A 122 -18.21 0.29 -16.39
CA HIS A 122 -18.83 1.36 -17.19
C HIS A 122 -18.64 1.21 -18.71
N GLN A 123 -18.00 0.14 -19.18
CA GLN A 123 -17.65 -0.11 -20.58
C GLN A 123 -16.83 1.02 -21.24
N ARG A 124 -15.98 1.71 -20.48
CA ARG A 124 -15.10 2.76 -20.99
C ARG A 124 -13.65 2.28 -21.06
N ARG A 125 -12.85 2.85 -21.97
CA ARG A 125 -11.42 2.59 -22.00
C ARG A 125 -10.72 3.36 -20.88
N LEU A 126 -9.62 2.80 -20.37
CA LEU A 126 -8.85 3.43 -19.29
C LEU A 126 -8.38 4.86 -19.60
N PRO A 127 -7.86 5.18 -20.81
CA PRO A 127 -7.46 6.55 -21.14
C PRO A 127 -8.64 7.51 -21.18
N ASP A 128 -9.83 7.02 -21.53
CA ASP A 128 -11.05 7.83 -21.57
C ASP A 128 -11.57 8.15 -20.15
N GLU A 129 -11.28 7.30 -19.15
CA GLU A 129 -11.70 7.48 -17.75
C GLU A 129 -10.68 8.19 -16.87
N LEU A 130 -9.38 7.89 -17.06
CA LEU A 130 -8.29 8.51 -16.29
C LEU A 130 -7.72 9.75 -16.98
N GLY A 131 -7.67 9.76 -18.33
CA GLY A 131 -6.98 10.76 -19.13
C GLY A 131 -5.51 10.40 -19.41
N ASP A 132 -4.98 10.92 -20.53
CA ASP A 132 -3.59 10.65 -20.95
C ASP A 132 -2.55 11.17 -19.93
N ALA A 133 -2.79 12.34 -19.35
CA ALA A 133 -1.91 12.92 -18.33
C ALA A 133 -1.82 12.06 -17.06
N ALA A 134 -2.92 11.38 -16.71
CA ALA A 134 -2.96 10.45 -15.59
C ALA A 134 -2.12 9.19 -15.87
N MET A 135 -2.21 8.66 -17.09
CA MET A 135 -1.40 7.52 -17.53
C MET A 135 0.09 7.86 -17.54
N GLU A 136 0.44 9.06 -17.98
CA GLU A 136 1.82 9.58 -17.93
C GLU A 136 2.31 9.69 -16.48
N SER A 137 1.50 10.24 -15.57
CA SER A 137 1.84 10.34 -14.14
C SER A 137 2.07 8.99 -13.47
N ILE A 138 1.24 7.98 -13.78
CA ILE A 138 1.44 6.61 -13.28
C ILE A 138 2.74 6.03 -13.83
N THR A 139 2.99 6.22 -15.14
CA THR A 139 4.20 5.73 -15.80
C THR A 139 5.45 6.37 -15.20
N GLN A 140 5.44 7.68 -14.98
CA GLN A 140 6.55 8.40 -14.36
C GLN A 140 6.79 7.90 -12.93
N THR A 141 5.73 7.70 -12.14
CA THR A 141 5.86 7.14 -10.79
C THR A 141 6.50 5.76 -10.80
N CYS A 142 6.16 4.90 -11.76
CA CYS A 142 6.80 3.59 -11.93
C CYS A 142 8.32 3.73 -12.20
N ILE A 143 8.69 4.68 -13.07
CA ILE A 143 10.11 4.94 -13.38
C ILE A 143 10.84 5.40 -12.12
N ASP A 144 10.29 6.38 -11.40
CA ASP A 144 10.90 6.95 -10.20
C ASP A 144 11.14 5.87 -9.12
N ILE A 145 10.12 5.02 -8.87
CA ILE A 145 10.22 3.90 -7.91
C ILE A 145 11.36 2.94 -8.28
N LEU A 146 11.52 2.64 -9.57
CA LEU A 146 12.53 1.70 -10.06
C LEU A 146 13.94 2.29 -10.02
N GLU A 147 14.08 3.58 -10.35
CA GLU A 147 15.37 4.27 -10.45
C GLU A 147 15.98 4.67 -9.09
N GLU A 148 15.16 4.99 -8.09
CA GLU A 148 15.60 5.55 -6.79
C GLU A 148 16.46 4.59 -5.92
N ARG A 149 16.72 3.35 -6.36
CA ARG A 149 17.61 2.40 -5.67
C ARG A 149 17.25 2.14 -4.19
N PHE A 150 15.99 2.30 -3.79
CA PHE A 150 15.48 2.03 -2.44
C PHE A 150 15.74 0.59 -1.92
N TRP A 151 16.23 -0.29 -2.78
CA TRP A 151 16.52 -1.71 -2.56
C TRP A 151 17.77 -2.01 -1.72
N ARG A 152 18.66 -1.02 -1.54
CA ARG A 152 20.00 -1.22 -0.96
C ARG A 152 20.13 -0.83 0.51
N SER A 153 19.11 -0.20 1.08
CA SER A 153 19.09 0.27 2.46
C SER A 153 18.21 -0.61 3.36
N PHE A 154 18.22 -0.31 4.66
CA PHE A 154 17.31 -0.92 5.64
C PHE A 154 15.85 -0.77 5.18
N GLY A 155 15.12 -1.88 5.11
CA GLY A 155 13.77 -1.93 4.54
C GLY A 155 13.69 -2.22 3.04
N GLY A 156 14.82 -2.49 2.37
CA GLY A 156 14.84 -2.82 0.94
C GLY A 156 14.04 -4.07 0.56
N ASP A 157 13.98 -5.09 1.44
CA ASP A 157 13.14 -6.28 1.22
C ASP A 157 11.64 -5.96 1.22
N GLN A 158 11.20 -5.15 2.18
CA GLN A 158 9.80 -4.69 2.24
C GLN A 158 9.45 -3.88 0.99
N MET A 159 10.37 -3.02 0.55
CA MET A 159 10.19 -2.26 -0.68
C MET A 159 10.08 -3.16 -1.92
N ARG A 160 10.92 -4.22 -2.03
CA ARG A 160 10.83 -5.22 -3.11
C ARG A 160 9.45 -5.87 -3.16
N ILE A 161 8.95 -6.29 -2.01
CA ILE A 161 7.63 -6.92 -1.89
C ILE A 161 6.53 -5.92 -2.30
N ALA A 162 6.58 -4.69 -1.80
CA ALA A 162 5.61 -3.65 -2.15
C ALA A 162 5.56 -3.37 -3.64
N VAL A 163 6.71 -3.24 -4.30
CA VAL A 163 6.76 -2.95 -5.74
C VAL A 163 6.31 -4.16 -6.56
N CYS A 164 6.61 -5.39 -6.14
CA CYS A 164 6.05 -6.58 -6.77
C CYS A 164 4.51 -6.59 -6.70
N HIS A 165 3.92 -6.26 -5.54
CA HIS A 165 2.46 -6.14 -5.41
C HIS A 165 1.88 -5.00 -6.24
N PHE A 166 2.56 -3.84 -6.25
CA PHE A 166 2.17 -2.71 -7.08
C PHE A 166 2.12 -3.08 -8.56
N ILE A 167 3.19 -3.66 -9.10
CA ILE A 167 3.25 -4.12 -10.50
C ILE A 167 2.16 -5.16 -10.77
N GLN A 168 1.96 -6.11 -9.84
CA GLN A 168 0.91 -7.12 -9.97
C GLN A 168 -0.48 -6.49 -10.06
N ASP A 169 -0.79 -5.51 -9.22
CA ASP A 169 -2.07 -4.81 -9.23
C ASP A 169 -2.24 -3.93 -10.48
N LEU A 170 -1.16 -3.26 -10.94
CA LEU A 170 -1.16 -2.54 -12.22
C LEU A 170 -1.47 -3.47 -13.39
N VAL A 171 -0.78 -4.60 -13.49
CA VAL A 171 -0.99 -5.56 -14.59
C VAL A 171 -2.40 -6.12 -14.55
N ARG A 172 -2.94 -6.42 -13.36
CA ARG A 172 -4.33 -6.88 -13.20
C ARG A 172 -5.32 -5.82 -13.65
N GLY A 173 -5.14 -4.56 -13.24
CA GLY A 173 -5.98 -3.44 -13.65
C GLY A 173 -5.92 -3.19 -15.16
N VAL A 174 -4.72 -3.13 -15.73
CA VAL A 174 -4.51 -2.86 -17.16
C VAL A 174 -5.05 -4.02 -18.02
N SER A 175 -4.82 -5.27 -17.63
CA SER A 175 -5.37 -6.44 -18.34
C SER A 175 -6.91 -6.39 -18.40
N CYS A 176 -7.57 -5.81 -17.38
CA CYS A 176 -9.02 -5.60 -17.39
C CYS A 176 -9.48 -4.55 -18.42
N CYS A 177 -8.65 -3.57 -18.81
CA CYS A 177 -9.03 -2.48 -19.70
C CYS A 177 -8.69 -2.69 -21.19
N TRP A 178 -7.74 -3.57 -21.54
CA TRP A 178 -7.36 -3.83 -22.94
C TRP A 178 -8.12 -4.96 -23.62
N THR A 179 -9.05 -5.62 -22.92
CA THR A 179 -9.85 -6.74 -23.48
C THR A 179 -11.17 -6.26 -24.14
N LEU A 180 -11.26 -4.99 -24.55
CA LEU A 180 -12.40 -4.40 -25.28
C LEU A 180 -11.98 -3.87 -26.65
#